data_AF-A0A2V7Z458-F1
#
_entry.id   AF-A0A2V7Z458-F1
#
_cell.length_a   1.000
_cell.length_b   1.000
_cell.length_c   1.000
_cell.angle_alpha   90.00
_cell.angle_beta   90.00
_cell.angle_gamma   90.00
#
_symmetry.space_group_name_H-M   'P 1'
#
loop_
_entity.id
_entity.type
_entity.pdbx_description
1 polymer ?
#
loop_
_entity_poly.entity_id
_entity_poly.type
_entity_poly.pdbx_seq_one_letter_code
_entity_poly.pdbx_strand_id
1 'polypeptide(L)'
;MEDHHFEGGRERFLKTELSRDENREVVRRLLAGSLRRPSQDQTERSGLDGRQEAVRYDEAFRRTERHLDEAHERIQRERQLAVVQWGTLEGHPQTRRLIVARNDERLHHWGLFDLLLEKSREHVETSAAASVGLAELALAVAERLDLEVYGEERVADFKTAALASLGDARRRAGDLAGARLAFSQARINLEMGTGDLLEEAGLLGGLVKLLCDLGEYGKAAQSLERASALSRRMGQVKATRQEKKKTDDEERREDWKGMAG
;
A
#
# COMPACT_ATOMS: atom_id res chain seq x y z
N MET A 1 51.57 4.02 9.91
CA MET A 1 50.49 4.32 10.88
C MET A 1 49.23 4.86 10.17
N GLU A 2 48.93 4.43 8.94
CA GLU A 2 47.73 4.88 8.19
C GLU A 2 46.71 3.75 7.93
N ASP A 3 47.10 2.48 8.09
CA ASP A 3 46.23 1.34 7.75
C ASP A 3 45.11 1.05 8.76
N HIS A 4 45.28 1.39 10.04
CA HIS A 4 44.25 1.15 11.07
C HIS A 4 43.02 2.07 10.95
N HIS A 5 43.14 3.21 10.26
CA HIS A 5 42.00 4.13 10.07
C HIS A 5 41.06 3.71 8.93
N PHE A 6 41.53 2.89 7.98
CA PHE A 6 40.76 2.46 6.81
C PHE A 6 39.86 1.24 7.11
N GLU A 7 40.33 0.27 7.89
CA GLU A 7 39.51 -0.87 8.33
C GLU A 7 38.33 -0.42 9.20
N GLY A 8 38.56 0.51 10.13
CA GLY A 8 37.49 1.11 10.95
C GLY A 8 36.47 1.92 10.15
N GLY A 9 36.81 2.38 8.94
CA GLY A 9 35.88 3.04 7.99
C GLY A 9 35.03 2.04 7.20
N ARG A 10 35.56 0.87 6.85
CA ARG A 10 34.83 -0.17 6.08
C ARG A 10 33.73 -0.84 6.91
N GLU A 11 33.96 -1.09 8.20
CA GLU A 11 32.92 -1.61 9.10
C GLU A 11 31.78 -0.60 9.32
N ARG A 12 32.11 0.69 9.40
CA ARG A 12 31.10 1.77 9.54
C ARG A 12 30.32 2.02 8.24
N PHE A 13 30.94 1.80 7.08
CA PHE A 13 30.28 1.79 5.77
C PHE A 13 29.21 0.68 5.69
N LEU A 14 29.55 -0.54 6.12
CA LEU A 14 28.62 -1.68 6.12
C LEU A 14 27.46 -1.51 7.11
N LYS A 15 27.64 -0.69 8.14
CA LYS A 15 26.60 -0.34 9.13
C LYS A 15 25.83 0.95 8.79
N THR A 16 26.12 1.61 7.66
CA THR A 16 25.50 2.88 7.21
C THR A 16 25.64 4.05 8.18
N GLU A 17 26.74 4.12 8.93
CA GLU A 17 26.98 5.13 9.97
C GLU A 17 27.92 6.28 9.52
N LEU A 18 28.23 6.39 8.22
CA LEU A 18 29.16 7.38 7.69
C LEU A 18 28.47 8.61 7.10
N SER A 19 29.12 9.78 7.22
CA SER A 19 28.71 11.00 6.51
C SER A 19 28.87 10.83 4.99
N ARG A 20 28.11 11.60 4.19
CA ARG A 20 28.11 11.53 2.71
C ARG A 20 29.51 11.69 2.11
N ASP A 21 30.33 12.58 2.66
CA ASP A 21 31.69 12.85 2.18
C ASP A 21 32.67 11.72 2.54
N GLU A 22 32.51 11.12 3.72
CA GLU A 22 33.30 9.97 4.17
C GLU A 22 32.96 8.72 3.38
N ASN A 23 31.67 8.50 3.09
CA ASN A 23 31.20 7.43 2.22
C ASN A 23 31.80 7.54 0.81
N ARG A 24 31.86 8.76 0.26
CA ARG A 24 32.39 9.01 -1.08
C ARG A 24 33.88 8.71 -1.15
N GLU A 25 34.64 9.02 -0.10
CA GLU A 25 36.08 8.73 -0.03
C GLU A 25 36.37 7.23 0.17
N VAL A 26 35.57 6.53 0.97
CA VAL A 26 35.68 5.06 1.12
C VAL A 26 35.37 4.36 -0.21
N VAL A 27 34.31 4.77 -0.91
CA VAL A 27 33.97 4.24 -2.24
C VAL A 27 35.07 4.57 -3.26
N ARG A 28 35.59 5.80 -3.27
CA ARG A 28 36.66 6.21 -4.19
C ARG A 28 37.95 5.40 -3.97
N ARG A 29 38.29 5.05 -2.72
CA ARG A 29 39.46 4.20 -2.42
C ARG A 29 39.22 2.72 -2.72
N LEU A 30 38.00 2.21 -2.56
CA LEU A 30 37.65 0.86 -3.00
C LEU A 30 37.75 0.73 -4.53
N LEU A 31 37.32 1.76 -5.26
CA LEU A 31 37.43 1.84 -6.72
C LEU A 31 38.87 2.13 -7.19
N ALA A 32 39.68 2.84 -6.42
CA ALA A 32 41.10 3.05 -6.74
C ALA A 32 41.97 1.82 -6.42
N GLY A 33 41.60 1.05 -5.39
CA GLY A 33 42.28 -0.20 -5.02
C GLY A 33 42.09 -1.34 -6.00
N SER A 34 41.07 -1.29 -6.87
CA SER A 34 40.85 -2.26 -7.95
C SER A 34 41.69 -2.01 -9.20
N LEU A 35 42.47 -0.92 -9.26
CA LEU A 35 43.38 -0.61 -10.38
C LEU A 35 44.79 -1.17 -10.15
N ARG A 36 44.91 -2.46 -9.77
CA ARG A 36 46.08 -3.24 -10.21
C ARG A 36 45.69 -3.91 -11.52
N ARG A 37 46.40 -3.57 -12.60
CA ARG A 37 46.23 -4.18 -13.93
C ARG A 37 46.12 -5.70 -13.76
N PRO A 38 44.96 -6.32 -14.04
CA PRO A 38 44.85 -7.76 -13.98
C PRO A 38 45.69 -8.33 -15.13
N SER A 39 46.46 -9.38 -14.86
CA SER A 39 46.96 -10.26 -15.92
C SER A 39 45.78 -10.74 -16.77
N GLN A 40 45.96 -10.91 -18.08
CA GLN A 40 44.90 -11.24 -19.05
C GLN A 40 43.90 -12.33 -18.56
N ASP A 41 44.34 -13.32 -17.80
CA ASP A 41 43.50 -14.38 -17.19
C ASP A 41 42.47 -13.90 -16.13
N GLN A 42 42.72 -12.79 -15.44
CA GLN A 42 41.83 -12.29 -14.38
C GLN A 42 40.72 -11.38 -14.92
N THR A 43 40.98 -10.68 -16.03
CA THR A 43 39.99 -9.85 -16.73
C THR A 43 38.88 -10.70 -17.34
N GLU A 44 39.22 -11.90 -17.84
CA GLU A 44 38.23 -12.85 -18.35
C GLU A 44 37.35 -13.39 -17.22
N ARG A 45 37.92 -13.74 -16.07
CA ARG A 45 37.14 -14.24 -14.91
C ARG A 45 36.24 -13.18 -14.27
N SER A 46 36.72 -11.95 -14.10
CA SER A 46 35.91 -10.85 -13.55
C SER A 46 34.82 -10.35 -14.52
N GLY A 47 35.09 -10.37 -15.83
CA GLY A 47 34.08 -10.06 -16.86
C GLY A 47 33.01 -11.15 -16.99
N LEU A 48 33.35 -12.42 -16.72
CA LEU A 48 32.38 -13.52 -16.65
C LEU A 48 31.51 -13.42 -15.39
N ASP A 49 32.08 -13.03 -14.25
CA ASP A 49 31.38 -12.84 -12.98
C ASP A 49 30.37 -11.67 -13.04
N GLY A 50 30.81 -10.50 -13.55
CA GLY A 50 29.92 -9.35 -13.76
C GLY A 50 28.83 -9.58 -14.83
N ARG A 51 29.11 -10.40 -15.86
CA ARG A 51 28.07 -10.83 -16.82
C ARG A 51 27.07 -11.80 -16.19
N GLN A 52 27.52 -12.70 -15.32
CA GLN A 52 26.63 -13.62 -14.60
C GLN A 52 25.76 -12.87 -13.59
N GLU A 53 26.29 -11.87 -12.90
CA GLU A 53 25.52 -10.99 -12.01
C GLU A 53 24.50 -10.15 -12.80
N ALA A 54 24.88 -9.55 -13.92
CA ALA A 54 23.95 -8.80 -14.77
C ALA A 54 22.81 -9.68 -15.32
N VAL A 55 23.12 -10.91 -15.76
CA VAL A 55 22.11 -11.89 -16.19
C VAL A 55 21.18 -12.28 -15.03
N ARG A 56 21.71 -12.39 -13.80
CA ARG A 56 20.94 -12.71 -12.60
C ARG A 56 20.00 -11.55 -12.18
N TYR A 57 20.46 -10.31 -12.32
CA TYR A 57 19.61 -9.13 -12.11
C TYR A 57 18.53 -9.00 -13.18
N ASP A 58 18.87 -9.20 -14.45
CA ASP A 58 17.91 -9.23 -15.56
C ASP A 58 16.85 -10.32 -15.36
N GLU A 59 17.26 -11.50 -14.88
CA GLU A 59 16.34 -12.59 -14.57
C GLU A 59 15.43 -12.25 -13.38
N ALA A 60 15.99 -11.65 -12.32
CA ALA A 60 15.22 -11.19 -11.17
C ALA A 60 14.20 -10.10 -11.58
N PHE A 61 14.58 -9.18 -12.46
CA PHE A 61 13.70 -8.15 -12.98
C PHE A 61 12.58 -8.74 -13.84
N ARG A 62 12.90 -9.63 -14.79
CA ARG A 62 11.89 -10.34 -15.60
C ARG A 62 10.95 -11.21 -14.77
N ARG A 63 11.41 -11.78 -13.65
CA ARG A 63 10.53 -12.49 -12.70
C ARG A 63 9.58 -11.50 -12.02
N THR A 64 10.08 -10.36 -11.60
CA THR A 64 9.27 -9.30 -10.98
C THR A 64 8.25 -8.72 -11.97
N GLU A 65 8.65 -8.45 -13.21
CA GLU A 65 7.75 -8.00 -14.28
C GLU A 65 6.64 -9.02 -14.54
N ARG A 66 6.98 -10.31 -14.72
CA ARG A 66 5.96 -11.36 -14.88
C ARG A 66 5.00 -11.42 -13.70
N HIS A 67 5.48 -11.32 -12.47
CA HIS A 67 4.60 -11.30 -11.30
C HIS A 67 3.70 -10.06 -11.26
N LEU A 68 4.19 -8.91 -11.72
CA LEU A 68 3.39 -7.69 -11.83
C LEU A 68 2.33 -7.81 -12.93
N ASP A 69 2.68 -8.38 -14.08
CA ASP A 69 1.74 -8.65 -15.17
C ASP A 69 0.67 -9.65 -14.75
N GLU A 70 1.06 -10.77 -14.13
CA GLU A 70 0.15 -11.78 -13.57
C GLU A 70 -0.80 -11.18 -12.52
N ALA A 71 -0.27 -10.35 -11.62
CA ALA A 71 -1.06 -9.65 -10.62
C ALA A 71 -2.02 -8.63 -11.26
N HIS A 72 -1.56 -7.88 -12.26
CA HIS A 72 -2.37 -6.93 -13.00
C HIS A 72 -3.52 -7.63 -13.71
N GLU A 73 -3.23 -8.70 -14.44
CA GLU A 73 -4.25 -9.50 -15.10
C GLU A 73 -5.24 -10.12 -14.11
N ARG A 74 -4.78 -10.62 -12.96
CA ARG A 74 -5.66 -11.12 -11.90
C ARG A 74 -6.62 -10.03 -11.42
N ILE A 75 -6.11 -8.85 -11.13
CA ILE A 75 -6.91 -7.68 -10.71
C ILE A 75 -7.94 -7.32 -11.78
N GLN A 76 -7.56 -7.29 -13.07
CA GLN A 76 -8.49 -6.99 -14.16
C GLN A 76 -9.57 -8.07 -14.31
N ARG A 77 -9.19 -9.35 -14.20
CA ARG A 77 -10.13 -10.48 -14.23
C ARG A 77 -11.14 -10.40 -13.09
N GLU A 78 -10.67 -10.16 -11.87
CA GLU A 78 -11.56 -10.01 -10.71
C GLU A 78 -12.52 -8.83 -10.86
N ARG A 79 -12.07 -7.70 -11.43
CA ARG A 79 -12.95 -6.54 -11.71
C ARG A 79 -14.00 -6.83 -12.76
N GLN A 80 -13.64 -7.49 -13.85
CA GLN A 80 -14.60 -7.90 -14.88
C GLN A 80 -15.63 -8.88 -14.32
N LEU A 81 -15.18 -9.85 -13.54
CA LEU A 81 -16.04 -10.83 -12.87
C LEU A 81 -17.01 -10.15 -11.89
N ALA A 82 -16.52 -9.19 -11.10
CA ALA A 82 -17.32 -8.44 -10.15
C ALA A 82 -18.51 -7.73 -10.81
N VAL A 83 -18.31 -7.11 -11.97
CA VAL A 83 -19.38 -6.42 -12.71
C VAL A 83 -20.48 -7.40 -13.11
N VAL A 84 -20.11 -8.58 -13.63
CA VAL A 84 -21.07 -9.61 -14.02
C VAL A 84 -21.84 -10.14 -12.82
N GLN A 85 -21.13 -10.47 -11.73
CA GLN A 85 -21.74 -10.97 -10.50
C GLN A 85 -22.67 -9.95 -9.86
N TRP A 86 -22.26 -8.68 -9.81
CA TRP A 86 -23.10 -7.60 -9.32
C TRP A 86 -24.40 -7.49 -10.12
N GLY A 87 -24.34 -7.56 -11.45
CA GLY A 87 -25.53 -7.54 -12.30
C GLY A 87 -26.53 -8.65 -11.97
N THR A 88 -26.06 -9.81 -11.51
CA THR A 88 -26.96 -10.89 -11.03
C THR A 88 -27.51 -10.64 -9.64
N LEU A 89 -26.75 -9.99 -8.75
CA LEU A 89 -27.13 -9.74 -7.36
C LEU A 89 -28.06 -8.53 -7.21
N GLU A 90 -27.86 -7.48 -8.00
CA GLU A 90 -28.53 -6.17 -7.86
C GLU A 90 -30.06 -6.28 -7.90
N GLY A 91 -30.59 -7.19 -8.73
CA GLY A 91 -32.03 -7.45 -8.84
C GLY A 91 -32.66 -8.14 -7.62
N HIS A 92 -31.86 -8.57 -6.63
CA HIS A 92 -32.36 -9.25 -5.44
C HIS A 92 -32.57 -8.30 -4.25
N PRO A 93 -33.59 -8.56 -3.41
CA PRO A 93 -33.73 -7.87 -2.12
C PRO A 93 -32.47 -8.01 -1.26
N GLN A 94 -32.19 -7.01 -0.43
CA GLN A 94 -30.97 -6.95 0.39
C GLN A 94 -30.71 -8.22 1.21
N THR A 95 -31.75 -8.77 1.85
CA THR A 95 -31.65 -10.02 2.63
C THR A 95 -31.15 -11.19 1.79
N ARG A 96 -31.64 -11.31 0.55
CA ARG A 96 -31.21 -12.36 -0.38
C ARG A 96 -29.78 -12.11 -0.86
N ARG A 97 -29.41 -10.86 -1.18
CA ARG A 97 -28.02 -10.50 -1.52
C ARG A 97 -27.05 -10.94 -0.43
N LEU A 98 -27.36 -10.70 0.83
CA LEU A 98 -26.51 -11.09 1.98
C LEU A 98 -26.37 -12.61 2.11
N ILE A 99 -27.46 -13.37 1.92
CA ILE A 99 -27.41 -14.84 1.96
C ILE A 99 -26.50 -15.37 0.85
N VAL A 100 -26.67 -14.86 -0.38
CA VAL A 100 -25.84 -15.29 -1.52
C VAL A 100 -24.38 -14.91 -1.31
N ALA A 101 -24.10 -13.66 -0.92
CA ALA A 101 -22.74 -13.18 -0.63
C ALA A 101 -22.04 -14.00 0.47
N ARG A 102 -22.78 -14.50 1.47
CA ARG A 102 -22.21 -15.33 2.54
C ARG A 102 -21.98 -16.79 2.16
N ASN A 103 -22.68 -17.31 1.16
CA ASN A 103 -22.69 -18.74 0.89
C ASN A 103 -22.01 -19.13 -0.42
N ASP A 104 -21.92 -18.22 -1.40
CA ASP A 104 -21.28 -18.48 -2.68
C ASP A 104 -19.81 -18.07 -2.64
N GLU A 105 -18.91 -19.05 -2.56
CA GLU A 105 -17.45 -18.87 -2.56
C GLU A 105 -16.93 -18.12 -3.79
N ARG A 106 -17.66 -18.18 -4.91
CA ARG A 106 -17.27 -17.47 -6.14
C ARG A 106 -17.34 -15.96 -5.99
N LEU A 107 -18.01 -15.46 -4.95
CA LEU A 107 -18.13 -14.04 -4.65
C LEU A 107 -17.02 -13.56 -3.70
N HIS A 108 -16.21 -14.46 -3.13
CA HIS A 108 -15.23 -14.14 -2.09
C HIS A 108 -13.88 -13.74 -2.69
N HIS A 109 -13.89 -12.70 -3.54
CA HIS A 109 -12.67 -12.13 -4.12
C HIS A 109 -12.65 -10.60 -4.01
N TRP A 110 -11.45 -10.04 -4.06
CA TRP A 110 -11.21 -8.61 -3.86
C TRP A 110 -11.96 -7.75 -4.88
N GLY A 111 -12.01 -8.14 -6.15
CA GLY A 111 -12.72 -7.35 -7.17
C GLY A 111 -14.20 -7.07 -6.85
N LEU A 112 -14.93 -8.03 -6.27
CA LEU A 112 -16.33 -7.81 -5.89
C LEU A 112 -16.42 -6.91 -4.66
N PHE A 113 -15.54 -7.12 -3.69
CA PHE A 113 -15.42 -6.24 -2.53
C PHE A 113 -15.17 -4.77 -2.93
N ASP A 114 -14.21 -4.53 -3.83
CA ASP A 114 -13.84 -3.18 -4.33
C ASP A 114 -15.06 -2.51 -5.00
N LEU A 115 -15.75 -3.24 -5.88
CA LEU A 115 -16.95 -2.75 -6.56
C LEU A 115 -18.08 -2.41 -5.59
N LEU A 116 -18.34 -3.26 -4.59
CA LEU A 116 -19.39 -3.02 -3.59
C LEU A 116 -19.07 -1.79 -2.72
N LEU A 117 -17.80 -1.56 -2.38
CA LEU A 117 -17.37 -0.36 -1.67
C LEU A 117 -17.55 0.90 -2.51
N GLU A 118 -17.18 0.85 -3.79
CA GLU A 118 -17.37 1.97 -4.72
C GLU A 118 -18.86 2.32 -4.84
N LYS A 119 -19.71 1.32 -5.11
CA LYS A 119 -21.17 1.47 -5.17
C LYS A 119 -21.74 2.04 -3.87
N SER A 120 -21.29 1.54 -2.72
CA SER A 120 -21.72 2.04 -1.42
C SER A 120 -21.48 3.55 -1.29
N ARG A 121 -20.32 4.04 -1.75
CA ARG A 121 -19.92 5.46 -1.71
C ARG A 121 -20.67 6.32 -2.72
N GLU A 122 -21.01 5.78 -3.89
CA GLU A 122 -21.83 6.47 -4.90
C GLU A 122 -23.26 6.72 -4.40
N HIS A 123 -23.84 5.73 -3.72
CA HIS A 123 -25.25 5.79 -3.30
C HIS A 123 -25.51 6.60 -2.03
N VAL A 124 -24.46 7.17 -1.43
CA VAL A 124 -24.57 7.83 -0.13
C VAL A 124 -25.51 9.05 -0.17
N GLU A 125 -25.50 9.81 -1.26
CA GLU A 125 -26.35 11.01 -1.41
C GLU A 125 -27.76 10.67 -1.92
N THR A 126 -27.93 9.53 -2.60
CA THR A 126 -29.20 9.14 -3.22
C THR A 126 -30.07 8.28 -2.31
N SER A 127 -29.47 7.33 -1.58
CA SER A 127 -30.19 6.43 -0.68
C SER A 127 -29.25 5.88 0.40
N ALA A 128 -29.40 6.42 1.61
CA ALA A 128 -28.64 5.96 2.77
C ALA A 128 -28.87 4.46 3.06
N ALA A 129 -30.10 3.96 2.86
CA ALA A 129 -30.40 2.55 3.04
C ALA A 129 -29.69 1.65 2.01
N ALA A 130 -29.61 2.09 0.75
CA ALA A 130 -28.86 1.35 -0.28
C ALA A 130 -27.36 1.35 0.01
N SER A 131 -26.81 2.50 0.44
CA SER A 131 -25.41 2.63 0.85
C SER A 131 -25.07 1.69 2.01
N VAL A 132 -25.91 1.65 3.05
CA VAL A 132 -25.75 0.71 4.18
C VAL A 132 -25.76 -0.73 3.68
N GLY A 133 -26.73 -1.10 2.85
CA GLY A 133 -26.84 -2.47 2.33
C GLY A 133 -25.63 -2.90 1.49
N LEU A 134 -25.08 -1.99 0.69
CA LEU A 134 -23.87 -2.24 -0.11
C LEU A 134 -22.62 -2.39 0.77
N ALA A 135 -22.46 -1.54 1.79
CA ALA A 135 -21.37 -1.66 2.75
C ALA A 135 -21.45 -2.97 3.56
N GLU A 136 -22.65 -3.43 3.92
CA GLU A 136 -22.84 -4.73 4.58
C GLU A 136 -22.47 -5.91 3.68
N LEU A 137 -22.74 -5.81 2.37
CA LEU A 137 -22.29 -6.83 1.41
C LEU A 137 -20.77 -6.83 1.27
N ALA A 138 -20.15 -5.66 1.16
CA ALA A 138 -18.70 -5.54 1.11
C ALA A 138 -18.04 -6.16 2.35
N LEU A 139 -18.59 -5.90 3.55
CA LEU A 139 -18.12 -6.52 4.79
C LEU A 139 -18.28 -8.05 4.75
N ALA A 140 -19.44 -8.55 4.31
CA ALA A 140 -19.68 -9.99 4.23
C ALA A 140 -18.70 -10.71 3.30
N VAL A 141 -18.32 -10.07 2.19
CA VAL A 141 -17.29 -10.55 1.28
C VAL A 141 -15.90 -10.49 1.94
N ALA A 142 -15.53 -9.35 2.53
CA ALA A 142 -14.24 -9.17 3.20
C ALA A 142 -14.00 -10.18 4.35
N GLU A 143 -15.05 -10.56 5.08
CA GLU A 143 -15.00 -11.57 6.13
C GLU A 143 -14.66 -12.98 5.64
N ARG A 144 -14.79 -13.23 4.33
CA ARG A 144 -14.68 -14.55 3.71
C ARG A 144 -13.58 -14.64 2.66
N LEU A 145 -12.83 -13.56 2.44
CA LEU A 145 -11.68 -13.58 1.57
C LEU A 145 -10.66 -14.61 2.06
N ASP A 146 -10.11 -15.36 1.11
CA ASP A 146 -9.11 -16.38 1.37
C ASP A 146 -7.81 -15.76 1.89
N LEU A 147 -7.43 -16.14 3.11
CA LEU A 147 -6.22 -15.65 3.78
C LEU A 147 -4.95 -16.14 3.07
N GLU A 148 -4.98 -17.30 2.41
CA GLU A 148 -3.83 -17.83 1.68
C GLU A 148 -3.56 -17.00 0.40
N VAL A 149 -4.62 -16.48 -0.22
CA VAL A 149 -4.53 -15.69 -1.46
C VAL A 149 -4.15 -14.24 -1.18
N TYR A 150 -4.80 -13.61 -0.18
CA TYR A 150 -4.68 -12.18 0.06
C TYR A 150 -3.72 -11.83 1.21
N GLY A 151 -3.52 -12.74 2.16
CA GLY A 151 -2.75 -12.50 3.39
C GLY A 151 -3.60 -11.88 4.51
N GLU A 152 -3.30 -12.25 5.75
CA GLU A 152 -4.07 -11.86 6.93
C GLU A 152 -4.17 -10.35 7.11
N GLU A 153 -3.04 -9.64 7.04
CA GLU A 153 -2.98 -8.17 7.21
C GLU A 153 -3.84 -7.45 6.17
N ARG A 154 -3.78 -7.88 4.90
CA ARG A 154 -4.59 -7.27 3.82
C ARG A 154 -6.08 -7.56 3.97
N VAL A 155 -6.44 -8.75 4.43
CA VAL A 155 -7.84 -9.06 4.74
C VAL A 155 -8.33 -8.21 5.92
N ALA A 156 -7.48 -7.91 6.90
CA ALA A 156 -7.80 -6.98 7.98
C ALA A 156 -7.99 -5.54 7.48
N ASP A 157 -7.16 -5.07 6.54
CA ASP A 157 -7.34 -3.77 5.86
C ASP A 157 -8.68 -3.72 5.11
N PHE A 158 -9.04 -4.78 4.36
CA PHE A 158 -10.32 -4.86 3.66
C PHE A 158 -11.52 -4.80 4.61
N LYS A 159 -11.45 -5.53 5.74
CA LYS A 159 -12.47 -5.45 6.81
C LYS A 159 -12.55 -4.04 7.39
N THR A 160 -11.42 -3.39 7.63
CA THR A 160 -11.34 -2.00 8.10
C THR A 160 -12.05 -1.06 7.15
N ALA A 161 -11.75 -1.14 5.85
CA ALA A 161 -12.36 -0.32 4.82
C ALA A 161 -13.88 -0.54 4.70
N ALA A 162 -14.34 -1.80 4.74
CA ALA A 162 -15.76 -2.13 4.77
C ALA A 162 -16.48 -1.55 5.99
N LEU A 163 -15.92 -1.74 7.18
CA LEU A 163 -16.49 -1.24 8.43
C LEU A 163 -16.50 0.29 8.50
N ALA A 164 -15.47 0.96 7.98
CA ALA A 164 -15.43 2.41 7.89
C ALA A 164 -16.51 2.93 6.92
N SER A 165 -16.70 2.27 5.76
CA SER A 165 -17.77 2.62 4.83
C SER A 165 -19.16 2.38 5.43
N LEU A 166 -19.34 1.27 6.16
CA LEU A 166 -20.59 0.96 6.87
C LEU A 166 -20.88 1.99 7.96
N GLY A 167 -19.84 2.41 8.68
CA GLY A 167 -19.92 3.48 9.67
C GLY A 167 -20.42 4.80 9.07
N ASP A 168 -19.84 5.24 7.95
CA ASP A 168 -20.29 6.49 7.29
C ASP A 168 -21.70 6.36 6.72
N ALA A 169 -22.04 5.21 6.13
CA ALA A 169 -23.38 4.95 5.60
C ALA A 169 -24.45 4.97 6.70
N ARG A 170 -24.21 4.29 7.83
CA ARG A 170 -25.11 4.28 8.99
C ARG A 170 -25.24 5.66 9.63
N ARG A 171 -24.13 6.39 9.75
CA ARG A 171 -24.12 7.77 10.27
C ARG A 171 -25.06 8.65 9.47
N ARG A 172 -24.98 8.61 8.14
CA ARG A 172 -25.86 9.39 7.25
C ARG A 172 -27.29 8.87 7.20
N ALA A 173 -27.51 7.59 7.48
CA ALA A 173 -28.85 7.02 7.68
C ALA A 173 -29.47 7.42 9.04
N GLY A 174 -28.74 8.10 9.92
CA GLY A 174 -29.17 8.49 11.26
C GLY A 174 -28.95 7.43 12.34
N ASP A 175 -28.43 6.25 11.99
CA ASP A 175 -28.06 5.20 12.94
C ASP A 175 -26.67 5.48 13.54
N LEU A 176 -26.61 6.46 14.45
CA LEU A 176 -25.36 6.87 15.07
C LEU A 176 -24.78 5.78 16.00
N ALA A 177 -25.63 4.94 16.59
CA ALA A 177 -25.20 3.85 17.45
C ALA A 177 -24.53 2.74 16.63
N GLY A 178 -25.16 2.32 15.53
CA GLY A 178 -24.58 1.35 14.61
C GLY A 178 -23.34 1.88 13.88
N ALA A 179 -23.28 3.19 13.60
CA ALA A 179 -22.09 3.84 13.08
C ALA A 179 -20.91 3.78 14.07
N ARG A 180 -21.16 4.10 15.34
CA ARG A 180 -20.14 4.01 16.41
C ARG A 180 -19.61 2.58 16.54
N LEU A 181 -20.49 1.59 16.50
CA LEU A 181 -20.09 0.18 16.56
C LEU A 181 -19.19 -0.19 15.37
N ALA A 182 -19.61 0.16 14.15
CA ALA A 182 -18.85 -0.14 12.94
C ALA A 182 -17.46 0.51 12.96
N PHE A 183 -17.35 1.79 13.33
CA PHE A 183 -16.03 2.44 13.44
C PHE A 183 -15.16 1.86 14.56
N SER A 184 -15.76 1.39 15.65
CA SER A 184 -15.00 0.73 16.73
C SER A 184 -14.43 -0.60 16.27
N GLN A 185 -15.21 -1.40 15.53
CA GLN A 185 -14.74 -2.63 14.91
C GLN A 185 -13.69 -2.36 13.83
N ALA A 186 -13.84 -1.29 13.04
CA ALA A 186 -12.84 -0.89 12.04
C ALA A 186 -11.50 -0.63 12.70
N ARG A 187 -11.48 0.07 13.85
CA ARG A 187 -10.23 0.36 14.57
C ARG A 187 -9.53 -0.90 15.07
N ILE A 188 -10.27 -1.90 15.53
CA ILE A 188 -9.70 -3.19 15.93
C ILE A 188 -9.04 -3.90 14.74
N ASN A 189 -9.68 -3.87 13.57
CA ASN A 189 -9.10 -4.49 12.36
C ASN A 189 -7.89 -3.73 11.84
N LEU A 190 -7.87 -2.39 11.95
CA LEU A 190 -6.74 -1.58 11.54
C LEU A 190 -5.46 -1.92 12.30
N GLU A 191 -5.57 -2.27 13.59
CA GLU A 191 -4.43 -2.72 14.42
C GLU A 191 -3.86 -4.06 13.97
N MET A 192 -4.65 -4.88 13.26
CA MET A 192 -4.23 -6.17 12.67
C MET A 192 -3.85 -6.04 11.19
N GLY A 193 -3.98 -4.85 10.62
CA GLY A 193 -3.76 -4.55 9.22
C GLY A 193 -2.30 -4.31 8.85
N THR A 194 -2.06 -3.88 7.61
CA THR A 194 -0.69 -3.57 7.12
C THR A 194 -0.12 -2.27 7.71
N GLY A 195 -0.95 -1.51 8.45
CA GLY A 195 -0.58 -0.22 9.02
C GLY A 195 -0.59 0.91 8.00
N ASP A 196 -1.42 0.84 6.96
CA ASP A 196 -1.56 1.93 5.99
C ASP A 196 -2.09 3.21 6.67
N LEU A 197 -1.24 4.23 6.68
CA LEU A 197 -1.54 5.56 7.21
C LEU A 197 -2.73 6.22 6.52
N LEU A 198 -3.01 5.88 5.26
CA LEU A 198 -4.16 6.40 4.53
C LEU A 198 -5.47 5.80 5.07
N GLU A 199 -5.47 4.52 5.42
CA GLU A 199 -6.62 3.86 6.04
C GLU A 199 -6.85 4.39 7.46
N GLU A 200 -5.79 4.58 8.26
CA GLU A 200 -5.90 5.20 9.60
C GLU A 200 -6.49 6.62 9.51
N ALA A 201 -5.98 7.44 8.58
CA ALA A 201 -6.47 8.80 8.38
C ALA A 201 -7.94 8.82 7.93
N GLY A 202 -8.33 7.91 7.02
CA GLY A 202 -9.72 7.77 6.56
C GLY A 202 -10.67 7.40 7.70
N LEU A 203 -10.30 6.42 8.53
CA LEU A 203 -11.07 6.00 9.69
C LEU A 203 -11.23 7.15 10.72
N LEU A 204 -10.15 7.86 11.02
CA LEU A 204 -10.19 9.01 11.92
C LEU A 204 -11.09 10.13 11.38
N GLY A 205 -11.05 10.39 10.07
CA GLY A 205 -11.95 11.35 9.43
C GLY A 205 -13.43 10.97 9.59
N GLY A 206 -13.77 9.69 9.46
CA GLY A 206 -15.12 9.17 9.73
C GLY A 206 -15.54 9.33 11.19
N LEU A 207 -14.65 9.00 12.13
CA LEU A 207 -14.87 9.16 13.57
C LEU A 207 -15.10 10.62 13.96
N VAL A 208 -14.33 11.56 13.42
CA VAL A 208 -14.52 13.00 13.67
C VAL A 208 -15.92 13.44 13.24
N LYS A 209 -16.37 13.04 12.04
CA LYS A 209 -17.72 13.36 11.55
C LYS A 209 -18.81 12.81 12.49
N LEU A 210 -18.67 11.55 12.92
CA LEU A 210 -19.60 10.96 13.88
C LEU A 210 -19.62 11.72 15.21
N LEU A 211 -18.47 12.09 15.76
CA LEU A 211 -18.38 12.87 16.99
C LEU A 211 -19.05 14.24 16.86
N CYS A 212 -18.92 14.90 15.70
CA CYS A 212 -19.63 16.14 15.41
C CYS A 212 -21.16 15.95 15.39
N ASP A 213 -21.64 14.89 14.74
CA ASP A 213 -23.09 14.57 14.68
C ASP A 213 -23.67 14.27 16.08
N LEU A 214 -22.84 13.75 16.99
CA LEU A 214 -23.20 13.49 18.38
C LEU A 214 -23.07 14.71 19.30
N GLY A 215 -22.58 15.85 18.80
CA GLY A 215 -22.29 17.05 19.59
C GLY A 215 -21.07 16.93 20.51
N GLU A 216 -20.24 15.89 20.36
CA GLU A 216 -19.04 15.63 21.16
C GLU A 216 -17.81 16.41 20.64
N TYR A 217 -17.95 17.72 20.43
CA TYR A 217 -16.96 18.56 19.73
C TYR A 217 -15.55 18.54 20.34
N GLY A 218 -15.44 18.43 21.68
CA GLY A 218 -14.14 18.35 22.35
C GLY A 218 -13.33 17.11 21.95
N LYS A 219 -14.00 15.95 21.82
CA LYS A 219 -13.36 14.72 21.34
C LYS A 219 -13.09 14.76 19.83
N ALA A 220 -13.98 15.42 19.08
CA ALA A 220 -13.81 15.61 17.64
C ALA A 220 -12.54 16.42 17.35
N ALA A 221 -12.29 17.52 18.08
CA ALA A 221 -11.09 18.34 17.92
C ALA A 221 -9.79 17.54 18.17
N GLN A 222 -9.71 16.79 19.25
CA GLN A 222 -8.54 15.93 19.56
C GLN A 222 -8.30 14.87 18.46
N SER A 223 -9.38 14.25 17.97
CA SER A 223 -9.29 13.24 16.91
C SER A 223 -8.87 13.86 15.57
N LEU A 224 -9.33 15.08 15.27
CA LEU A 224 -8.97 15.84 14.08
C LEU A 224 -7.50 16.27 14.08
N GLU A 225 -6.96 16.69 15.22
CA GLU A 225 -5.53 17.00 15.36
C GLU A 225 -4.64 15.79 15.04
N ARG A 226 -5.02 14.61 15.56
CA ARG A 226 -4.32 13.36 15.26
C ARG A 226 -4.39 12.99 13.77
N ALA A 227 -5.57 13.06 13.16
CA ALA A 227 -5.75 12.81 11.73
C ALA A 227 -4.91 13.78 10.86
N SER A 228 -4.84 15.05 11.27
CA SER A 228 -4.08 16.09 10.58
C SER A 228 -2.57 15.90 10.73
N ALA A 229 -2.09 15.41 11.87
CA ALA A 229 -0.68 15.05 12.07
C ALA A 229 -0.26 13.89 11.15
N LEU A 230 -1.09 12.86 11.03
CA LEU A 230 -0.86 11.73 10.12
C LEU A 230 -0.85 12.17 8.66
N SER A 231 -1.83 12.99 8.27
CA SER A 231 -1.93 13.54 6.91
C SER A 231 -0.71 14.39 6.53
N ARG A 232 -0.19 15.19 7.48
CA ARG A 232 1.05 15.97 7.28
C ARG A 232 2.28 15.08 7.13
N ARG A 233 2.42 14.03 7.95
CA ARG A 233 3.50 13.05 7.80
C ARG A 233 3.45 12.39 6.43
N MET A 234 2.26 11.99 5.95
CA MET A 234 2.09 11.42 4.61
C MET A 234 2.48 12.41 3.50
N GLY A 235 2.09 13.69 3.64
CA GLY A 235 2.46 14.74 2.69
C GLY A 235 3.98 14.94 2.59
N GLN A 236 4.68 14.92 3.72
CA GLN A 236 6.15 15.02 3.77
C GLN A 236 6.85 13.81 3.16
N VAL A 237 6.35 12.60 3.40
CA VAL A 237 6.89 11.37 2.79
C VAL A 237 6.70 11.36 1.27
N LYS A 238 5.55 11.83 0.77
CA LYS A 238 5.31 11.93 -0.68
C LYS A 238 6.21 12.99 -1.33
N ALA A 239 6.40 14.14 -0.70
CA ALA A 239 7.27 15.21 -1.20
C ALA A 239 8.73 14.75 -1.32
N THR A 240 9.27 14.15 -0.25
CA THR A 240 10.67 13.65 -0.24
C THR A 240 10.92 12.54 -1.28
N ARG A 241 9.93 11.68 -1.55
CA ARG A 241 10.05 10.64 -2.60
C ARG A 241 10.02 11.23 -4.02
N GLN A 242 9.24 12.29 -4.24
CA GLN A 242 9.21 13.00 -5.53
C GLN A 242 10.48 13.80 -5.79
N GLU A 243 11.05 14.43 -4.75
CA GLU A 243 12.34 15.12 -4.83
C GLU A 243 13.47 14.16 -5.15
N LYS A 244 13.55 13.01 -4.47
CA LYS A 244 14.54 11.95 -4.80
C LYS A 244 14.40 11.45 -6.24
N LYS A 245 13.17 11.21 -6.71
CA LYS A 245 12.95 10.77 -8.09
C LYS A 245 13.40 11.82 -9.11
N LYS A 246 13.15 13.11 -8.84
CA LYS A 246 13.63 14.21 -9.69
C LYS A 246 15.15 14.30 -9.71
N THR A 247 15.81 14.20 -8.55
CA THR A 247 17.27 14.25 -8.49
C THR A 247 17.91 13.06 -9.20
N ASP A 248 17.34 11.86 -9.07
CA ASP A 248 17.85 10.65 -9.73
C ASP A 248 17.64 10.71 -11.27
N ASP A 249 16.53 11.31 -11.73
CA ASP A 249 16.25 11.54 -13.16
C ASP A 249 17.13 12.66 -13.76
N GLU A 250 17.53 13.66 -12.97
CA GLU A 250 18.46 14.72 -13.37
C GLU A 250 19.91 14.21 -13.46
N GLU A 251 20.39 13.46 -12.46
CA GLU A 251 21.72 12.82 -12.48
C GLU A 251 21.86 11.86 -13.68
N ARG A 252 20.84 11.04 -13.97
CA ARG A 252 20.84 10.16 -15.15
C ARG A 252 20.89 10.91 -16.48
N ARG A 253 20.30 12.11 -16.57
CA ARG A 253 20.34 12.94 -17.79
C ARG A 253 21.69 13.61 -17.98
N GLU A 254 22.37 13.99 -16.91
CA GLU A 254 23.72 14.55 -16.97
C GLU A 254 24.76 13.48 -17.31
N ASP A 255 24.66 12.28 -16.73
CA ASP A 255 25.52 11.14 -17.06
C ASP A 255 25.38 10.74 -18.55
N TRP A 256 24.16 10.74 -19.09
CA TRP A 256 23.92 10.41 -20.51
C TRP A 256 24.48 11.47 -21.47
N LYS A 257 24.50 12.75 -21.06
CA LYS A 257 25.14 13.84 -21.82
C LYS A 257 26.66 13.79 -21.73
N GLY A 258 27.22 13.36 -20.60
CA GLY A 258 28.66 13.19 -20.41
C GLY A 258 29.26 12.00 -21.18
N MET A 259 28.45 10.98 -21.52
CA MET A 259 28.89 9.84 -22.33
C MET A 259 28.77 10.07 -23.86
N ALA A 260 28.07 11.12 -24.28
CA ALA A 260 27.79 11.43 -25.69
C ALA A 260 28.65 12.57 -26.28
N GLY A 261 29.61 13.11 -25.51
CA GLY A 261 30.59 14.11 -25.94
C GLY A 261 32.01 13.55 -25.89
#